data_AF-A0A2X3I7G2-F1
#
_entry.id   AF-A0A2X3I7G2-F1
#
_cell.length_a   1.000
_cell.length_b   1.000
_cell.length_c   1.000
_cell.angle_alpha   90.00
_cell.angle_beta   90.00
_cell.angle_gamma   90.00
#
_symmetry.space_group_name_H-M   'P 1'
#
loop_
_entity.id
_entity.type
_entity.pdbx_description
1 polymer ?
#
loop_
_entity_poly.entity_id
_entity_poly.type
_entity_poly.pdbx_seq_one_letter_code
_entity_poly.pdbx_strand_id
1 'polypeptide(L)' 'MKAPGLGRLSFTINDKGDRRELDVRAWWHPHGMPGLIYWLLMIPAHLFIFRGMAQRIARLAEQISGRVEG' A
#
# COMPACT_ATOMS: atom_id res chain seq x y z
N MET A 1 -6.43 8.78 -22.64
CA MET A 1 -5.15 9.21 -22.04
C MET A 1 -4.38 7.96 -21.63
N LYS A 2 -3.26 7.64 -22.28
CA LYS A 2 -2.45 6.44 -22.00
C LYS A 2 -1.47 6.77 -20.88
N ALA A 3 -1.72 6.27 -19.67
CA ALA A 3 -0.69 6.26 -18.63
C ALA A 3 0.46 5.34 -19.10
N PRO A 4 1.73 5.80 -19.10
CA PRO A 4 2.87 5.01 -19.55
C PRO A 4 3.29 4.04 -18.42
N GLY A 5 2.39 3.14 -18.04
CA GLY A 5 2.63 2.17 -16.98
C GLY A 5 1.35 1.53 -16.46
N LEU A 6 1.43 0.22 -16.23
CA LEU A 6 0.44 -0.53 -15.47
C LEU A 6 0.91 -0.56 -14.01
N GLY A 7 0.23 0.20 -13.17
CA GLY A 7 0.33 0.08 -11.72
C GLY A 7 -0.74 -0.88 -11.22
N ARG A 8 -0.35 -1.92 -10.49
CA ARG A 8 -1.30 -2.82 -9.80
C ARG A 8 -1.08 -2.69 -8.30
N LEU A 9 -2.12 -2.31 -7.57
CA LEU A 9 -2.13 -2.35 -6.11
C LEU A 9 -2.96 -3.55 -5.67
N SER A 10 -2.41 -4.38 -4.80
CA SER A 10 -3.09 -5.54 -4.25
C SER A 10 -3.07 -5.45 -2.74
N PHE A 11 -4.25 -5.66 -2.16
CA PHE A 11 -4.47 -5.69 -0.72
C PHE A 11 -4.86 -7.12 -0.34
N THR A 12 -4.23 -7.67 0.68
CA THR A 12 -4.56 -9.00 1.20
C THR A 12 -4.64 -8.92 2.71
N ILE A 13 -5.72 -9.45 3.28
CA ILE A 13 -5.90 -9.52 4.72
C ILE A 13 -5.76 -10.99 5.12
N ASN A 14 -4.85 -11.25 6.06
CA ASN A 14 -4.65 -12.56 6.64
C ASN A 14 -5.10 -12.53 8.10
N ASP A 15 -6.11 -13.32 8.44
CA ASP A 15 -6.60 -13.41 9.82
C ASP A 15 -5.71 -14.40 10.60
N LYS A 16 -5.15 -13.93 11.72
CA LYS A 16 -4.30 -14.72 12.63
C LYS A 16 -4.99 -14.99 13.97
N GLY A 17 -6.32 -14.85 14.04
CA GLY A 17 -7.11 -14.99 15.27
C GLY A 17 -7.10 -13.71 16.07
N ASP A 18 -6.04 -13.49 16.87
CA ASP A 18 -5.95 -12.33 17.77
C ASP A 18 -5.60 -11.02 17.04
N ARG A 19 -5.09 -11.13 15.81
CA ARG A 19 -4.72 -9.98 14.98
C ARG A 19 -4.96 -10.26 13.51
N ARG A 20 -5.14 -9.20 12.73
CA ARG A 20 -5.25 -9.27 11.27
C ARG A 20 -4.05 -8.60 10.65
N GLU A 21 -3.41 -9.30 9.72
CA GLU A 21 -2.28 -8.79 8.97
C GLU A 21 -2.77 -8.22 7.64
N LEU A 22 -2.41 -6.96 7.34
CA LEU A 22 -2.74 -6.30 6.09
C LEU A 22 -1.48 -6.21 5.22
N ASP A 23 -1.44 -6.99 4.14
CA ASP A 23 -0.40 -6.94 3.12
C ASP A 23 -0.83 -6.00 1.99
N VAL A 24 -0.01 -4.99 1.71
CA VAL A 24 -0.24 -4.01 0.64
C VAL A 24 0.94 -4.05 -0.33
N ARG A 25 0.70 -4.58 -1.53
CA ARG A 25 1.72 -4.72 -2.58
C ARG A 25 1.38 -3.88 -3.79
N ALA A 26 2.27 -2.94 -4.11
CA ALA A 26 2.22 -2.15 -5.32
C ALA A 26 3.22 -2.70 -6.35
N TRP A 27 2.72 -3.12 -7.49
CA TRP A 27 3.51 -3.54 -8.64
C TRP A 27 3.52 -2.42 -9.67
N TRP A 28 4.70 -2.06 -10.13
CA TRP A 28 4.91 -1.08 -11.18
C TRP A 28 5.75 -1.72 -12.29
N HIS A 29 5.24 -1.70 -13.52
CA HIS A 29 5.98 -2.19 -14.69
C HIS A 29 6.50 -0.97 -15.49
N PRO A 30 7.76 -0.54 -15.28
CA PRO A 30 8.30 0.61 -16.02
C PRO A 30 8.56 0.23 -17.47
N HIS A 31 8.10 1.05 -18.42
CA HIS A 31 8.41 0.88 -19.84
C HIS A 31 9.67 1.70 -20.19
N GLY A 32 10.85 1.07 -20.11
CA GLY A 32 12.13 1.63 -20.57
C GLY A 32 13.06 2.22 -19.48
N MET A 33 14.32 2.48 -19.88
CA MET A 33 15.43 2.94 -19.01
C MET A 33 15.21 4.28 -18.28
N PRO A 34 14.62 5.34 -18.89
CA PRO A 34 14.35 6.59 -18.19
C PRO A 34 13.31 6.42 -17.07
N GLY A 35 12.37 5.49 -17.25
CA GLY A 35 11.36 5.16 -16.27
C GLY A 35 11.94 4.51 -15.00
N LEU A 36 13.07 3.82 -15.11
CA LEU A 36 13.75 3.19 -13.98
C LEU A 36 14.41 4.23 -13.06
N ILE A 37 15.04 5.27 -13.62
CA ILE A 37 15.64 6.36 -12.84
C ILE A 37 14.56 7.17 -12.12
N TYR A 38 13.49 7.51 -12.84
CA TYR A 38 12.32 8.17 -12.23
C TYR A 38 11.73 7.32 -11.10
N TRP A 39 11.63 6.01 -11.31
CA TRP A 39 11.12 5.08 -10.30
C TRP A 39 12.03 5.05 -9.06
N LEU A 40 13.35 4.91 -9.22
CA LEU A 40 14.32 4.89 -8.10
C LEU A 40 14.28 6.16 -7.26
N LEU A 41 14.22 7.34 -7.88
CA LEU A 41 14.04 8.63 -7.18
C LEU A 41 12.71 8.71 -6.42
N MET A 42 11.69 8.03 -6.93
CA MET A 42 10.34 8.03 -6.36
C MET A 42 10.11 6.92 -5.32
N ILE A 43 10.95 5.88 -5.22
CA ILE A 43 10.86 4.82 -4.20
C ILE A 43 10.70 5.38 -2.78
N PRO A 44 11.56 6.31 -2.28
CA PRO A 44 11.44 6.79 -0.91
C PRO A 44 10.10 7.52 -0.66
N ALA A 45 9.62 8.29 -1.64
CA ALA A 45 8.32 8.96 -1.56
C ALA A 45 7.16 7.95 -1.55
N HIS A 46 7.20 6.93 -2.40
CA HIS A 46 6.18 5.89 -2.44
C HIS A 46 6.16 5.08 -1.14
N LEU A 47 7.32 4.66 -0.63
CA LEU A 47 7.41 3.95 0.66
C LEU A 47 6.85 4.79 1.81
N PHE A 48 7.11 6.10 1.81
CA PHE A 48 6.55 6.99 2.82
C PHE A 48 5.02 7.05 2.77
N ILE A 49 4.45 7.23 1.57
CA ILE A 49 2.99 7.29 1.35
C ILE A 49 2.34 5.94 1.70
N PHE A 50 2.87 4.83 1.20
CA PHE A 50 2.32 3.49 1.46
C PHE A 50 2.39 3.12 2.94
N ARG A 51 3.49 3.43 3.62
CA ARG A 51 3.63 3.17 5.06
C ARG A 51 2.67 4.01 5.89
N GLY A 52 2.51 5.29 5.55
CA GLY A 52 1.53 6.18 6.18
C GLY A 52 0.09 5.69 5.97
N MET A 53 -0.24 5.24 4.76
CA MET A 53 -1.55 4.69 4.43
C MET A 53 -1.85 3.41 5.21
N ALA A 54 -0.92 2.45 5.25
CA ALA A 54 -1.09 1.21 6.01
C ALA A 54 -1.29 1.47 7.51
N GLN A 55 -0.50 2.38 8.10
CA GLN A 55 -0.63 2.76 9.52
C GLN A 55 -1.98 3.45 9.80
N ARG A 56 -2.45 4.31 8.88
CA ARG A 56 -3.76 4.96 8.99
C ARG A 56 -4.90 3.94 8.94
N ILE A 57 -4.83 2.97 8.02
CA ILE A 57 -5.82 1.90 7.91
C ILE A 57 -5.85 1.06 9.19
N ALA A 58 -4.69 0.65 9.72
CA ALA A 58 -4.60 -0.10 10.97
C ALA A 58 -5.26 0.67 12.14
N ARG A 59 -4.91 1.96 12.30
CA ARG A 59 -5.49 2.80 13.36
C ARG A 59 -7.01 2.97 13.22
N LEU A 60 -7.51 3.14 12.00
CA LEU A 60 -8.95 3.23 11.76
C LEU A 60 -9.65 1.89 12.05
N ALA A 61 -9.03 0.77 11.70
CA ALA A 61 -9.56 -0.56 11.98
C ALA A 61 -9.65 -0.82 13.50
N GLU A 62 -8.63 -0.45 14.27
CA GLU A 62 -8.66 -0.52 15.74
C GLU A 62 -9.78 0.33 16.35
N GLN A 63 -9.96 1.56 15.84
CA GLN A 63 -11.03 2.46 16.29
C GLN A 63 -12.44 1.93 15.99
N ILE A 64 -12.62 1.28 14.83
CA ILE A 64 -13.90 0.67 14.45
C ILE A 64 -14.15 -0.57 15.30
N SER A 65 -13.14 -1.44 15.50
CA SER A 65 -13.27 -2.64 16.31
C SER A 65 -13.67 -2.31 17.75
N GLY A 66 -13.00 -1.33 18.38
CA GLY A 66 -13.34 -0.88 19.74
C GLY A 66 -14.69 -0.17 19.88
N ARG A 67 -15.31 0.27 18.78
CA ARG A 67 -16.67 0.83 18.78
C ARG A 67 -17.75 -0.23 18.67
N VAL A 68 -17.45 -1.41 18.12
CA VAL A 68 -18.40 -2.51 17.96
C VAL A 68 -18.59 -3.30 19.26
N GLU A 69 -17.60 -3.23 20.17
CA GLU A 69 -17.63 -3.91 21.48
C GLU A 69 -18.17 -3.04 22.63
N GLY A 70 -18.55 -1.78 22.36
CA GLY A 70 -19.05 -0.81 23.36
C GLY A 70 -20.55 -0.55 23.32
#